data_AF-A0A835TPU2-F1
#
_entry.id   AF-A0A835TPU2-F1
#
_cell.length_a   1.000
_cell.length_b   1.000
_cell.length_c   1.000
_cell.angle_alpha   90.00
_cell.angle_beta   90.00
_cell.angle_gamma   90.00
#
_symmetry.space_group_name_H-M   'P 1'
#
loop_
_entity.id
_entity.type
_entity.pdbx_description
1 polymer ?
#
loop_
_entity_poly.entity_id
_entity_poly.type
_entity_poly.pdbx_seq_one_letter_code
_entity_poly.pdbx_strand_id
1 'polypeptide(L)'
;MLVNCAGTSVTGKFEDIEVNSFERLMAVNYLGSVYPSRAVIATMKERRMGRIVFVSSQAGQLGLFGYTAYSPTKFALRGLAEALQMEVKPYNVYVTVAYPPDTDTPGFAEESKTKPLETKLISETSSVCQAEQVARVIVKDAIQGNFNSSVGSDGYMLSILTSGMSPVTSITEGLQQVVCMGIFRIIGLFYLGSFDSIVRRCMMQREKSESADKTE
;
A
#
# COMPACT_ATOMS: atom_id res chain seq x y z
N MET A 1 -3.16 16.68 -14.32
CA MET A 1 -2.85 15.71 -13.24
C MET A 1 -2.75 14.34 -13.88
N LEU A 2 -1.76 13.54 -13.51
CA LEU A 2 -1.64 12.13 -13.87
C LEU A 2 -1.97 11.29 -12.62
N VAL A 3 -2.83 10.29 -12.77
CA VAL A 3 -3.13 9.32 -11.70
C VAL A 3 -2.73 7.92 -12.18
N ASN A 4 -1.65 7.40 -11.61
CA ASN A 4 -1.19 6.03 -11.83
C ASN A 4 -2.02 5.10 -10.93
N CYS A 5 -3.15 4.62 -11.47
CA CYS A 5 -4.12 3.79 -10.76
C CYS A 5 -4.12 2.31 -11.20
N ALA A 6 -3.58 2.01 -12.40
CA ALA A 6 -3.57 0.65 -12.92
C ALA A 6 -2.76 -0.28 -12.00
N GLY A 7 -3.35 -1.43 -11.67
CA GLY A 7 -2.69 -2.42 -10.84
C GLY A 7 -3.54 -3.68 -10.67
N THR A 8 -2.87 -4.76 -10.28
CA THR A 8 -3.50 -6.04 -9.90
C THR A 8 -2.76 -6.63 -8.71
N SER A 9 -3.37 -7.61 -8.06
CA SER A 9 -2.82 -8.35 -6.94
C SER A 9 -2.84 -9.84 -7.23
N VAL A 10 -1.90 -10.56 -6.61
CA VAL A 10 -1.90 -12.02 -6.50
C VAL A 10 -1.64 -12.33 -5.04
N THR A 11 -2.45 -13.22 -4.47
CA THR A 11 -2.33 -13.66 -3.09
C THR A 11 -2.01 -15.15 -3.04
N GLY A 12 -1.11 -15.54 -2.15
CA GLY A 12 -0.65 -16.92 -2.01
C GLY A 12 0.59 -17.02 -1.14
N LYS A 13 0.93 -18.22 -0.67
CA LYS A 13 2.22 -18.44 -0.02
C LYS A 13 3.34 -18.28 -1.03
N PHE A 14 4.53 -17.93 -0.55
CA PHE A 14 5.64 -17.60 -1.43
C PHE A 14 6.04 -18.75 -2.35
N GLU A 15 6.05 -19.97 -1.81
CA GLU A 15 6.37 -21.21 -2.52
C GLU A 15 5.28 -21.66 -3.52
N ASP A 16 4.05 -21.18 -3.37
CA ASP A 16 2.90 -21.57 -4.19
C ASP A 16 2.64 -20.60 -5.35
N ILE A 17 3.25 -19.42 -5.35
CA ILE A 17 3.08 -18.41 -6.41
C ILE A 17 4.01 -18.70 -7.58
N GLU A 18 3.46 -18.76 -8.79
CA GLU A 18 4.26 -18.87 -10.01
C GLU A 18 5.24 -17.69 -10.16
N VAL A 19 6.50 -17.99 -10.48
CA VAL A 19 7.57 -16.98 -10.65
C VAL A 19 7.18 -15.87 -11.64
N ASN A 20 6.51 -16.22 -12.74
CA ASN A 20 6.04 -15.26 -13.74
C ASN A 20 5.04 -14.23 -13.15
N SER A 21 4.30 -14.59 -12.11
CA SER A 21 3.40 -13.65 -11.42
C SER A 21 4.16 -12.48 -10.79
N PHE A 22 5.37 -12.71 -10.28
CA PHE A 22 6.20 -11.64 -9.71
C PHE A 22 6.64 -10.65 -10.78
N GLU A 23 7.12 -11.14 -11.93
CA GLU A 23 7.53 -10.32 -13.06
C GLU A 23 6.36 -9.52 -13.62
N ARG A 24 5.21 -10.18 -13.84
CA ARG A 24 3.98 -9.54 -14.31
C ARG A 24 3.50 -8.45 -13.36
N LEU A 25 3.51 -8.69 -12.05
CA LEU A 25 3.08 -7.70 -11.07
C LEU A 25 4.01 -6.49 -11.06
N MET A 26 5.33 -6.68 -11.16
CA MET A 26 6.27 -5.57 -11.30
C MET A 26 6.05 -4.80 -12.61
N ALA A 27 5.81 -5.50 -13.71
CA ALA A 27 5.53 -4.86 -15.00
C ALA A 27 4.26 -3.99 -14.96
N VAL A 28 3.18 -4.48 -14.35
CA VAL A 28 1.90 -3.76 -14.30
C VAL A 28 1.92 -2.68 -13.21
N ASN A 29 2.20 -3.05 -11.96
CA ASN A 29 2.01 -2.15 -10.81
C ASN A 29 3.11 -1.08 -10.76
N TYR A 30 4.36 -1.44 -11.04
CA TYR A 30 5.49 -0.54 -10.96
C TYR A 30 5.81 0.09 -12.32
N LEU A 31 6.22 -0.70 -13.32
CA LEU A 31 6.62 -0.15 -14.62
C LEU A 31 5.44 0.53 -15.34
N GLY A 32 4.23 0.01 -15.18
CA GLY A 32 3.00 0.64 -15.67
C GLY A 32 2.76 2.04 -15.10
N SER A 33 3.35 2.38 -13.94
CA SER A 33 3.36 3.74 -13.38
C SER A 33 4.56 4.57 -13.86
N VAL A 34 5.70 3.93 -14.11
CA VAL A 34 6.92 4.58 -14.60
C VAL A 34 6.71 5.18 -15.99
N TYR A 35 6.15 4.40 -16.93
CA TYR A 35 6.00 4.82 -18.32
C TYR A 35 5.15 6.07 -18.52
N PRO A 36 3.89 6.16 -18.02
CA PRO A 36 3.09 7.37 -18.14
C PRO A 36 3.70 8.55 -17.39
N SER A 37 4.33 8.33 -16.24
CA SER A 37 5.02 9.40 -15.50
C SER A 37 6.17 9.99 -16.31
N ARG A 38 6.99 9.14 -16.94
CA ARG A 38 8.08 9.57 -17.84
C ARG A 38 7.55 10.30 -19.08
N ALA A 39 6.39 9.92 -19.59
CA ALA A 39 5.79 10.56 -20.76
C ALA A 39 5.35 12.01 -20.51
N VAL A 40 4.92 12.35 -19.28
CA VAL A 40 4.34 13.67 -18.97
C VAL A 40 5.29 14.62 -18.23
N ILE A 41 6.37 14.09 -17.63
CA ILE A 41 7.19 14.85 -16.68
C ILE A 41 7.88 16.07 -17.29
N ALA A 42 8.39 15.97 -18.53
CA ALA A 42 9.09 17.07 -19.20
C ALA A 42 8.15 18.28 -19.38
N THR A 43 6.97 18.04 -19.95
CA THR A 43 5.97 19.10 -20.18
C THR A 43 5.39 19.66 -18.87
N MET A 44 5.25 18.85 -17.81
CA MET A 44 4.87 19.36 -16.49
C MET A 44 5.93 20.30 -15.91
N LYS A 45 7.23 19.96 -16.06
CA LYS A 45 8.35 20.81 -15.62
C LYS A 45 8.42 22.12 -16.41
N GLU A 46 8.27 22.06 -17.73
CA GLU A 46 8.25 23.26 -18.61
C GLU A 46 7.16 24.25 -18.22
N ARG A 47 5.94 23.74 -17.99
CA ARG A 47 4.78 24.57 -17.60
C ARG A 47 4.80 24.98 -16.13
N ARG A 48 5.76 24.46 -15.35
CA ARG A 48 5.85 24.61 -13.89
C ARG A 48 4.53 24.31 -13.18
N MET A 49 3.82 23.29 -13.66
CA MET A 49 2.50 22.93 -13.18
C MET A 49 2.23 21.46 -13.45
N GLY A 50 2.06 20.69 -12.38
CA GLY A 50 1.79 19.26 -12.50
C GLY A 50 1.47 18.61 -11.16
N ARG A 51 0.78 17.47 -11.24
CA ARG A 51 0.48 16.58 -10.12
C ARG A 51 0.56 15.15 -10.62
N ILE A 52 1.33 14.33 -9.94
CA ILE A 52 1.48 12.90 -10.23
C ILE A 52 1.04 12.13 -8.99
N VAL A 53 0.03 11.28 -9.15
CA VAL A 53 -0.47 10.44 -8.07
C VAL A 53 -0.07 8.99 -8.34
N PHE A 54 0.45 8.31 -7.33
CA PHE A 54 0.69 6.86 -7.35
C PHE A 54 -0.28 6.18 -6.39
N VAL A 55 -1.14 5.29 -6.91
CA VAL A 55 -2.04 4.49 -6.08
C VAL A 55 -1.29 3.24 -5.62
N SER A 56 -0.71 3.34 -4.42
CA SER A 56 -0.06 2.24 -3.73
C SER A 56 -1.10 1.41 -2.96
N SER A 57 -0.83 1.04 -1.70
CA SER A 57 -1.72 0.33 -0.79
C SER A 57 -1.15 0.43 0.62
N GLN A 58 -1.96 0.23 1.66
CA GLN A 58 -1.40 -0.04 3.00
C GLN A 58 -0.40 -1.22 2.98
N ALA A 59 -0.60 -2.20 2.10
CA ALA A 59 0.36 -3.28 1.84
C ALA A 59 1.68 -2.83 1.16
N GLY A 60 1.80 -1.54 0.81
CA GLY A 60 3.02 -0.85 0.40
C GLY A 60 3.72 -0.11 1.55
N GLN A 61 3.20 -0.23 2.78
CA GLN A 61 3.76 0.35 4.01
C GLN A 61 4.07 -0.73 5.04
N LEU A 62 3.30 -1.82 5.09
CA LEU A 62 3.65 -3.04 5.82
C LEU A 62 3.59 -4.29 4.92
N GLY A 63 4.42 -5.28 5.22
CA GLY A 63 4.32 -6.61 4.62
C GLY A 63 3.25 -7.46 5.32
N LEU A 64 2.47 -8.20 4.54
CA LEU A 64 1.40 -9.05 5.03
C LEU A 64 1.57 -10.49 4.51
N PHE A 65 1.14 -11.46 5.31
CA PHE A 65 1.09 -12.86 4.89
C PHE A 65 0.29 -12.97 3.58
N GLY A 66 0.81 -13.74 2.64
CA GLY A 66 0.13 -14.00 1.36
C GLY A 66 0.35 -12.94 0.28
N TYR A 67 1.01 -11.81 0.57
CA TYR A 67 1.23 -10.73 -0.41
C TYR A 67 2.68 -10.61 -0.88
N THR A 68 3.46 -11.68 -0.80
CA THR A 68 4.90 -11.65 -1.14
C THR A 68 5.18 -11.25 -2.59
N ALA A 69 4.26 -11.53 -3.54
CA ALA A 69 4.37 -11.06 -4.92
C ALA A 69 3.83 -9.63 -5.14
N TYR A 70 2.88 -9.19 -4.31
CA TYR A 70 2.17 -7.92 -4.48
C TYR A 70 2.81 -6.76 -3.70
N SER A 71 3.02 -6.92 -2.39
CA SER A 71 3.54 -5.89 -1.49
C SER A 71 4.82 -5.24 -2.03
N PRO A 72 5.86 -5.98 -2.46
CA PRO A 72 7.09 -5.36 -2.98
C PRO A 72 6.85 -4.36 -4.10
N THR A 73 5.88 -4.62 -4.99
CA THR A 73 5.53 -3.71 -6.10
C THR A 73 4.94 -2.38 -5.58
N LYS A 74 4.19 -2.42 -4.48
CA LYS A 74 3.58 -1.26 -3.83
C LYS A 74 4.58 -0.46 -2.99
N PHE A 75 5.54 -1.14 -2.36
CA PHE A 75 6.71 -0.49 -1.76
C PHE A 75 7.58 0.21 -2.81
N ALA A 76 7.78 -0.40 -3.98
CA ALA A 76 8.57 0.19 -5.07
C ALA A 76 7.98 1.53 -5.56
N LEU A 77 6.65 1.68 -5.57
CA LEU A 77 5.99 2.94 -5.89
C LEU A 77 6.34 4.07 -4.90
N ARG A 78 6.45 3.75 -3.61
CA ARG A 78 6.88 4.72 -2.60
C ARG A 78 8.31 5.19 -2.85
N GLY A 79 9.24 4.26 -3.09
CA GLY A 79 10.63 4.60 -3.40
C GLY A 79 10.76 5.47 -4.65
N LEU A 80 10.01 5.15 -5.71
CA LEU A 80 9.92 5.98 -6.91
C LEU A 80 9.38 7.38 -6.59
N ALA A 81 8.30 7.47 -5.82
CA ALA A 81 7.67 8.75 -5.51
C ALA A 81 8.55 9.66 -4.64
N GLU A 82 9.23 9.11 -3.64
CA GLU A 82 10.15 9.87 -2.78
C GLU A 82 11.32 10.45 -3.59
N ALA A 83 11.94 9.64 -4.46
CA ALA A 83 12.98 10.10 -5.37
C ALA A 83 12.45 11.15 -6.35
N LEU A 84 11.32 10.86 -7.01
CA LEU A 84 10.74 11.73 -8.02
C LEU A 84 10.34 13.09 -7.44
N GLN A 85 9.80 13.12 -6.22
CA GLN A 85 9.40 14.35 -5.55
C GLN A 85 10.58 15.34 -5.46
N MET A 86 11.80 14.86 -5.19
CA MET A 86 12.99 15.71 -5.14
C MET A 86 13.34 16.30 -6.51
N GLU A 87 13.17 15.54 -7.60
CA GLU A 87 13.43 16.00 -8.96
C GLU A 87 12.41 17.02 -9.48
N VAL A 88 11.18 16.98 -8.99
CA VAL A 88 10.06 17.74 -9.56
C VAL A 88 9.61 18.92 -8.69
N LYS A 89 9.90 18.91 -7.38
CA LYS A 89 9.53 19.99 -6.45
C LYS A 89 9.99 21.38 -6.89
N PRO A 90 11.24 21.58 -7.38
CA PRO A 90 11.70 22.90 -7.83
C PRO A 90 10.94 23.46 -9.05
N TYR A 91 10.20 22.59 -9.74
CA TYR A 91 9.40 22.93 -10.92
C TYR A 91 7.91 23.11 -10.58
N ASN A 92 7.53 23.26 -9.30
CA ASN A 92 6.13 23.40 -8.89
C ASN A 92 5.23 22.24 -9.38
N VAL A 93 5.81 21.03 -9.37
CA VAL A 93 5.13 19.76 -9.62
C VAL A 93 5.15 18.98 -8.31
N TYR A 94 4.01 18.37 -7.99
CA TYR A 94 3.81 17.66 -6.72
C TYR A 94 3.54 16.17 -6.98
N VAL A 95 4.04 15.34 -6.09
CA VAL A 95 3.81 13.89 -6.08
C VAL A 95 2.97 13.53 -4.86
N THR A 96 1.98 12.67 -5.05
CA THR A 96 1.16 12.10 -3.96
C THR A 96 1.19 10.58 -4.07
N VAL A 97 1.46 9.90 -2.95
CA VAL A 97 1.33 8.46 -2.82
C VAL A 97 0.09 8.17 -1.99
N ALA A 98 -0.87 7.48 -2.59
CA ALA A 98 -2.06 7.02 -1.91
C ALA A 98 -1.87 5.61 -1.36
N TYR A 99 -2.29 5.40 -0.12
CA TYR A 99 -2.25 4.11 0.56
C TYR A 99 -3.67 3.66 0.94
N PRO A 100 -4.48 3.25 -0.06
CA PRO A 100 -5.84 2.78 0.22
C PRO A 100 -5.82 1.50 1.07
N PRO A 101 -6.80 1.34 1.99
CA PRO A 101 -7.11 0.07 2.64
C PRO A 101 -7.84 -0.86 1.65
N ASP A 102 -8.29 -2.01 2.15
CA ASP A 102 -9.24 -2.86 1.45
C ASP A 102 -10.45 -2.01 0.98
N THR A 103 -10.68 -2.02 -0.33
CA THR A 103 -11.62 -1.13 -1.01
C THR A 103 -12.59 -1.94 -1.86
N ASP A 104 -13.89 -1.69 -1.68
CA ASP A 104 -14.97 -2.37 -2.38
C ASP A 104 -14.90 -2.12 -3.89
N THR A 105 -14.32 -3.08 -4.61
CA THR A 105 -14.04 -3.02 -6.04
C THR A 105 -14.14 -4.43 -6.64
N PRO A 106 -14.40 -4.55 -7.96
CA PRO A 106 -14.34 -5.84 -8.64
C PRO A 106 -12.98 -6.54 -8.48
N GLY A 107 -11.88 -5.78 -8.50
CA GLY A 107 -10.52 -6.33 -8.31
C GLY A 107 -10.33 -6.95 -6.92
N PHE A 108 -10.84 -6.30 -5.87
CA PHE A 108 -10.81 -6.84 -4.51
C PHE A 108 -11.66 -8.11 -4.37
N ALA A 109 -12.81 -8.16 -5.04
CA ALA A 109 -13.66 -9.35 -5.07
C ALA A 109 -12.96 -10.54 -5.75
N GLU A 110 -12.24 -10.31 -6.85
CA GLU A 110 -11.44 -11.35 -7.51
C GLU A 110 -10.27 -11.82 -6.64
N GLU A 111 -9.51 -10.89 -6.06
CA GLU A 111 -8.39 -11.19 -5.15
C GLU A 111 -8.83 -12.05 -3.96
N SER A 112 -10.02 -11.78 -3.42
CA SER A 112 -10.56 -12.47 -2.24
C SER A 112 -10.85 -13.96 -2.46
N LYS A 113 -10.99 -14.39 -3.73
CA LYS A 113 -11.23 -15.80 -4.07
C LYS A 113 -10.05 -16.70 -3.70
N THR A 114 -8.82 -16.22 -3.89
CA THR A 114 -7.59 -17.00 -3.69
C THR A 114 -6.85 -16.66 -2.40
N LYS A 115 -7.35 -15.71 -1.60
CA LYS A 115 -6.70 -15.29 -0.35
C LYS A 115 -6.50 -16.48 0.60
N PRO A 116 -5.26 -16.70 1.09
CA PRO A 116 -5.02 -17.61 2.21
C PRO A 116 -5.83 -17.21 3.45
N LEU A 117 -6.15 -18.19 4.30
CA LEU A 117 -6.95 -17.97 5.51
C LEU A 117 -6.30 -16.93 6.44
N GLU A 118 -4.98 -16.96 6.61
CA GLU A 118 -4.25 -15.98 7.43
C GLU A 118 -4.48 -14.57 6.92
N THR A 119 -4.36 -14.38 5.60
CA THR A 119 -4.55 -13.09 4.95
C THR A 119 -5.98 -12.59 5.15
N LYS A 120 -6.98 -13.46 5.02
CA LYS A 120 -8.39 -13.11 5.27
C LYS A 120 -8.60 -12.65 6.71
N LEU A 121 -8.14 -13.43 7.68
CA LEU A 121 -8.28 -13.11 9.11
C LEU A 121 -7.54 -11.82 9.51
N ILE A 122 -6.40 -11.53 8.87
CA ILE A 122 -5.69 -10.27 9.07
C ILE A 122 -6.48 -9.10 8.45
N SER A 123 -6.96 -9.23 7.20
CA SER A 123 -7.76 -8.21 6.52
C SER A 123 -9.05 -7.86 7.27
N GLU A 124 -9.74 -8.85 7.85
CA GLU A 124 -10.99 -8.70 8.61
C GLU A 124 -10.85 -7.84 9.88
N THR A 125 -9.62 -7.55 10.33
CA THR A 125 -9.39 -6.61 11.43
C THR A 125 -9.67 -5.15 11.04
N SER A 126 -9.82 -4.87 9.74
CA SER A 126 -10.08 -3.55 9.19
C SER A 126 -11.37 -3.52 8.35
N SER A 127 -12.06 -2.38 8.36
CA SER A 127 -13.30 -2.20 7.60
C SER A 127 -13.02 -1.91 6.12
N VAL A 128 -13.78 -2.55 5.23
CA VAL A 128 -13.74 -2.27 3.79
C VAL A 128 -14.29 -0.87 3.50
N CYS A 129 -13.53 -0.07 2.75
CA CYS A 129 -13.92 1.27 2.35
C CYS A 129 -14.63 1.29 0.99
N GLN A 130 -15.53 2.26 0.79
CA GLN A 130 -16.18 2.48 -0.50
C GLN A 130 -15.22 3.17 -1.48
N ALA A 131 -15.14 2.67 -2.72
CA ALA A 131 -14.21 3.18 -3.74
C ALA A 131 -14.33 4.69 -3.97
N GLU A 132 -15.56 5.20 -3.98
CA GLU A 132 -15.86 6.61 -4.15
C GLU A 132 -15.33 7.47 -2.98
N GLN A 133 -15.38 6.98 -1.74
CA GLN A 133 -14.79 7.66 -0.59
C GLN A 133 -13.26 7.72 -0.70
N VAL A 134 -12.65 6.59 -1.08
CA VAL A 134 -11.20 6.49 -1.27
C VAL A 134 -10.73 7.45 -2.36
N ALA A 135 -11.41 7.46 -3.51
CA ALA A 135 -11.09 8.35 -4.63
C ALA A 135 -11.17 9.83 -4.24
N ARG A 136 -12.21 10.23 -3.49
CA ARG A 136 -12.35 11.62 -3.01
C ARG A 136 -11.18 12.07 -2.13
N VAL A 137 -10.73 11.22 -1.21
CA VAL A 137 -9.59 11.54 -0.34
C VAL A 137 -8.31 11.70 -1.17
N ILE A 138 -8.03 10.75 -2.07
CA ILE A 138 -6.84 10.77 -2.93
C ILE A 138 -6.80 12.05 -3.78
N VAL A 139 -7.90 12.39 -4.43
CA VAL A 139 -7.97 13.58 -5.29
C VAL A 139 -7.80 14.85 -4.46
N LYS A 140 -8.44 14.93 -3.29
CA LYS A 140 -8.30 16.08 -2.39
C LYS A 140 -6.85 16.29 -1.96
N ASP A 141 -6.20 15.24 -1.48
CA ASP A 141 -4.80 15.29 -1.04
C ASP A 141 -3.85 15.68 -2.18
N ALA A 142 -4.06 15.12 -3.37
CA ALA A 142 -3.28 15.46 -4.54
C ALA A 142 -3.45 16.92 -4.96
N ILE A 143 -4.68 17.46 -4.91
CA ILE A 143 -4.93 18.89 -5.20
C ILE A 143 -4.19 19.77 -4.19
N GLN A 144 -4.21 19.40 -2.90
CA GLN A 144 -3.52 20.11 -1.82
C GLN A 144 -1.99 19.98 -1.87
N GLY A 145 -1.47 19.03 -2.67
CA GLY A 145 -0.03 18.78 -2.77
C GLY A 145 0.51 17.93 -1.61
N ASN A 146 -0.36 17.21 -0.90
CA ASN A 146 0.01 16.28 0.16
C ASN A 146 0.81 15.12 -0.42
N PHE A 147 1.98 14.82 0.16
CA PHE A 147 2.81 13.72 -0.32
C PHE A 147 2.21 12.36 0.03
N ASN A 148 1.66 12.22 1.23
CA ASN A 148 0.96 11.01 1.66
C ASN A 148 -0.55 11.23 1.63
N SER A 149 -1.30 10.29 1.07
CA SER A 149 -2.76 10.23 1.14
C SER A 149 -3.18 8.92 1.77
N SER A 150 -3.88 8.99 2.90
CA SER A 150 -4.28 7.82 3.69
C SER A 150 -5.76 7.92 4.05
N VAL A 151 -6.43 6.78 4.14
CA VAL A 151 -7.86 6.69 4.45
C VAL A 151 -8.06 5.96 5.77
N GLY A 152 -8.94 6.50 6.62
CA GLY A 152 -9.27 5.91 7.92
C GLY A 152 -8.21 6.12 9.00
N SER A 153 -8.53 5.72 10.23
CA SER A 153 -7.64 5.80 11.39
C SER A 153 -6.39 4.94 11.22
N ASP A 154 -6.56 3.74 10.68
CA ASP A 154 -5.48 2.76 10.56
C ASP A 154 -4.49 3.23 9.48
N GLY A 155 -5.00 3.74 8.36
CA GLY A 155 -4.18 4.36 7.33
C GLY A 155 -3.44 5.58 7.86
N TYR A 156 -4.10 6.45 8.63
CA TYR A 156 -3.44 7.59 9.28
C TYR A 156 -2.33 7.15 10.25
N MET A 157 -2.61 6.18 11.12
CA MET A 157 -1.62 5.63 12.04
C MET A 157 -0.42 5.04 11.29
N LEU A 158 -0.68 4.25 10.24
CA LEU A 158 0.35 3.62 9.42
C LEU A 158 1.18 4.65 8.65
N SER A 159 0.57 5.75 8.20
CA SER A 159 1.28 6.86 7.55
C SER A 159 2.31 7.52 8.46
N ILE A 160 2.01 7.64 9.76
CA ILE A 160 2.96 8.15 10.75
C ILE A 160 4.03 7.10 11.06
N LEU A 161 3.63 5.86 11.34
CA LEU A 161 4.55 4.77 11.67
C LEU A 161 5.59 4.52 10.60
N THR A 162 5.21 4.76 9.35
CA THR A 162 6.05 4.52 8.20
C THR A 162 6.58 5.81 7.59
N SER A 163 6.41 6.98 8.22
CA SER A 163 6.82 8.25 7.62
C SER A 163 8.33 8.32 7.39
N GLY A 164 9.17 7.79 8.29
CA GLY A 164 10.62 7.70 8.08
C GLY A 164 11.24 9.03 7.60
N MET A 165 11.84 9.01 6.40
CA MET A 165 12.37 10.20 5.72
C MET A 165 11.48 10.72 4.58
N SER A 166 10.22 10.26 4.51
CA SER A 166 9.27 10.72 3.50
C SER A 166 9.06 12.24 3.60
N PRO A 167 8.83 12.91 2.46
CA PRO A 167 8.51 14.34 2.44
C PRO A 167 7.33 14.69 3.34
N VAL A 168 7.50 15.76 4.13
CA VAL A 168 6.43 16.43 4.87
C VAL A 168 5.93 17.65 4.09
N THR A 169 4.62 17.88 4.12
CA THR A 169 3.99 19.00 3.40
C THR A 169 3.75 20.20 4.29
N SER A 170 3.74 20.00 5.61
CA SER A 170 3.60 21.06 6.60
C SER A 170 4.41 20.80 7.87
N ILE A 171 4.74 21.87 8.59
CA ILE A 171 5.38 21.79 9.92
C ILE A 171 4.47 21.07 10.91
N THR A 172 3.15 21.29 10.81
CA THR A 172 2.15 20.64 11.66
C THR A 172 2.13 19.13 11.46
N GLU A 173 2.21 18.66 10.21
CA GLU A 173 2.32 17.23 9.91
C GLU A 173 3.59 16.65 10.53
N GLY A 174 4.74 17.32 10.36
CA GLY A 174 6.00 16.88 10.98
C GLY A 174 5.92 16.80 12.50
N LEU A 175 5.30 17.79 13.15
CA LEU A 175 5.12 17.78 14.61
C LEU A 175 4.19 16.64 15.06
N GLN A 176 3.07 16.42 14.36
CA GLN A 176 2.17 15.30 14.62
C GLN A 176 2.90 13.97 14.52
N GLN A 177 3.73 13.79 13.48
CA GLN A 177 4.53 12.58 13.32
C GLN A 177 5.46 12.38 14.52
N VAL A 178 6.23 13.39 14.92
CA VAL A 178 7.17 13.31 16.06
C VAL A 178 6.45 12.95 17.36
N VAL A 179 5.31 13.59 17.63
CA VAL A 179 4.56 13.38 18.88
C VAL A 179 3.86 12.01 18.91
N CYS A 180 3.24 11.60 17.81
CA CYS A 180 2.42 10.39 17.75
C CYS A 180 3.23 9.11 17.51
N MET A 181 4.45 9.20 16.93
CA MET A 181 5.24 8.03 16.51
C MET A 181 5.41 6.99 17.63
N GLY A 182 5.81 7.42 18.83
CA GLY A 182 6.04 6.49 19.95
C GLY A 182 4.77 5.77 20.40
N ILE A 183 3.66 6.51 20.50
CA ILE A 183 2.36 5.96 20.93
C ILE A 183 1.84 4.97 19.88
N PHE A 184 1.85 5.38 18.61
CA PHE A 184 1.41 4.52 17.52
C PHE A 184 2.32 3.30 17.36
N ARG A 185 3.61 3.40 17.69
CA ARG A 185 4.52 2.26 17.66
C ARG A 185 4.15 1.21 18.69
N ILE A 186 3.73 1.63 19.89
CA ILE A 186 3.22 0.73 20.93
C ILE A 186 1.97 0.01 20.42
N ILE A 187 0.99 0.74 19.87
CA ILE A 187 -0.23 0.15 19.29
C ILE A 187 0.12 -0.85 18.17
N GLY A 188 1.04 -0.47 17.27
CA GLY A 188 1.50 -1.32 16.18
C GLY A 188 2.17 -2.61 16.65
N LEU A 189 2.83 -2.64 17.81
CA LEU A 189 3.37 -3.88 18.38
C LEU A 189 2.26 -4.87 18.76
N PHE A 190 1.12 -4.39 19.26
CA PHE A 190 -0.04 -5.25 19.53
C PHE A 190 -0.64 -5.81 18.24
N TYR A 191 -0.72 -5.01 17.17
CA TYR A 191 -1.16 -5.51 15.86
C TYR A 191 -0.21 -6.57 15.31
N LEU A 192 1.10 -6.36 15.36
CA LEU A 192 2.07 -7.37 14.92
C LEU A 192 1.95 -8.67 15.74
N GLY A 193 1.82 -8.57 17.07
CA GLY A 193 1.59 -9.74 17.92
C GLY A 193 0.28 -10.47 17.61
N SER A 194 -0.79 -9.74 17.26
CA SER A 194 -2.06 -10.31 16.80
C SER A 194 -1.90 -11.03 15.47
N PHE A 195 -1.20 -10.43 14.50
CA PHE A 195 -0.94 -11.06 13.19
C PHE A 195 -0.13 -12.34 13.33
N ASP A 196 0.95 -12.32 14.11
CA ASP A 196 1.75 -13.51 14.40
C ASP A 196 0.89 -14.62 15.06
N SER A 197 0.00 -14.23 15.97
CA SER A 197 -0.92 -15.16 16.62
C SER A 197 -1.94 -15.75 15.65
N ILE A 198 -2.43 -14.99 14.68
CA ILE A 198 -3.31 -15.48 13.60
C ILE A 198 -2.57 -16.51 12.75
N VAL A 199 -1.35 -16.17 12.28
CA VAL A 199 -0.55 -17.05 11.43
C VAL A 199 -0.22 -18.36 12.15
N ARG A 200 0.24 -18.30 13.40
CA ARG A 200 0.53 -19.50 14.21
C ARG A 200 -0.71 -20.37 14.41
N ARG A 201 -1.87 -19.79 14.68
CA ARG A 201 -3.13 -20.55 14.84
C ARG A 201 -3.51 -21.28 13.56
N CYS A 202 -3.39 -20.63 12.40
CA CYS A 202 -3.69 -21.25 11.11
C CYS A 202 -2.72 -22.41 10.80
N MET A 203 -1.43 -22.24 11.09
CA MET A 203 -0.41 -23.30 10.95
C MET A 203 -0.76 -24.52 11.81
N MET A 204 -1.03 -24.31 13.10
CA MET A 204 -1.39 -25.40 14.03
C MET A 204 -2.68 -26.13 13.62
N GLN A 205 -3.64 -25.43 13.02
CA GLN A 205 -4.88 -26.04 12.52
C GLN A 205 -4.60 -26.97 11.32
N ARG A 206 -3.71 -26.57 10.41
CA ARG A 206 -3.32 -27.41 9.25
C ARG A 206 -2.55 -28.67 9.65
N GLU A 207 -1.61 -28.55 10.57
CA GLU A 207 -0.85 -29.71 11.06
C GLU A 207 -1.78 -30.74 11.72
N LYS A 208 -2.83 -30.27 12.42
CA LYS A 208 -3.85 -31.14 13.01
C LYS A 208 -4.72 -31.83 11.95
N SER A 209 -5.13 -31.14 10.88
CA SER A 209 -5.88 -31.77 9.80
C SER A 209 -5.04 -32.81 9.04
N GLU A 210 -3.77 -32.49 8.75
CA GLU A 210 -2.87 -33.40 8.02
C GLU A 210 -2.52 -34.67 8.82
N SER A 211 -2.49 -34.58 10.15
CA SER A 211 -2.27 -35.73 11.02
C SER A 211 -3.53 -36.60 11.19
N ALA A 212 -4.72 -35.99 11.18
CA ALA A 212 -5.99 -36.71 11.16
C ALA A 212 -6.15 -37.53 9.86
N ASP A 213 -5.90 -36.94 8.69
CA ASP A 213 -6.00 -37.61 7.38
C ASP A 213 -4.99 -38.76 7.19
N LYS A 214 -3.89 -38.79 7.95
CA LYS A 214 -2.90 -39.88 7.91
C LYS A 214 -3.25 -41.05 8.84
N THR A 215 -4.24 -40.88 9.71
CA THR A 215 -4.64 -41.88 10.72
C THR A 215 -5.92 -42.63 10.30
N GLU A 216 -6.60 -42.17 9.25
CA GLU A 216 -7.69 -42.86 8.53
C GLU A 216 -7.17 -43.64 7.32
#